data_AF-A0A0R3SE07-F1
#
_entry.id   AF-A0A0R3SE07-F1
#
_cell.length_a   1.000
_cell.length_b   1.000
_cell.length_c   1.000
_cell.angle_alpha   90.00
_cell.angle_beta   90.00
_cell.angle_gamma   90.00
#
_symmetry.space_group_name_H-M   'P 1'
#
loop_
_entity.id
_entity.type
_entity.pdbx_description
1 polymer ?
#
loop_
_entity_poly.entity_id
_entity_poly.type
_entity_poly.pdbx_seq_one_letter_code
_entity_poly.pdbx_strand_id
1 'polypeptide(L)'
;LDEHQQEVFHPFRPTSMFNKGFMDRISWIHAYNYFPVKTGLDCCSDHTVSFHYVNPSEMYALEFLIYHLYPYGITRDIKQYEKARQLRNSQK
;
A
#
# COMPACT_ATOMS: atom_id res chain seq x y z
N LEU A 1 0.87 7.73 10.48
CA LEU A 1 -0.37 7.64 9.70
C LEU A 1 -0.35 8.65 8.55
N ASP A 2 -1.02 8.34 7.44
CA ASP A 2 -1.24 9.26 6.32
C ASP A 2 -2.50 10.14 6.52
N GLU A 3 -2.90 10.88 5.47
CA GLU A 3 -4.11 11.71 5.44
C GLU A 3 -5.43 10.94 5.66
N HIS A 4 -5.43 9.63 5.40
CA HIS A 4 -6.57 8.72 5.61
C HIS A 4 -6.47 7.93 6.92
N GLN A 5 -5.56 8.31 7.82
CA GLN A 5 -5.30 7.62 9.08
C GLN A 5 -4.87 6.16 8.88
N GLN A 6 -4.08 5.87 7.86
CA GLN A 6 -3.52 4.53 7.57
C GLN A 6 -2.03 4.49 7.88
N GLU A 7 -1.53 3.33 8.31
CA GLU A 7 -0.11 3.16 8.64
C GLU A 7 0.77 3.20 7.39
N VAL A 8 1.95 3.78 7.53
CA VAL A 8 2.96 3.89 6.46
C VAL A 8 4.23 3.07 6.75
N PHE A 9 4.43 2.63 8.00
CA PHE A 9 5.52 1.75 8.41
C PHE A 9 4.92 0.47 8.99
N HIS A 10 5.24 -0.68 8.40
CA HIS A 10 4.56 -1.94 8.71
C HIS A 10 5.48 -2.95 9.39
N PRO A 11 5.11 -3.50 10.56
CA PRO A 11 5.94 -4.43 11.31
C PRO A 11 5.98 -5.84 10.69
N PHE A 12 5.23 -6.09 9.63
CA PHE A 12 5.23 -7.37 8.90
C PHE A 12 5.28 -7.15 7.40
N ARG A 13 5.53 -8.25 6.68
CA ARG A 13 5.52 -8.31 5.22
C ARG A 13 4.11 -8.03 4.66
N PRO A 14 3.99 -7.59 3.39
CA PRO A 14 2.70 -7.23 2.79
C PRO A 14 1.63 -8.32 2.92
N THR A 15 2.00 -9.59 2.63
CA THR A 15 1.08 -10.73 2.68
C THR A 15 0.47 -10.96 4.06
N SER A 16 1.21 -10.66 5.12
CA SER A 16 0.73 -10.74 6.50
C SER A 16 -0.20 -9.57 6.82
N MET A 17 0.17 -8.34 6.45
CA MET A 17 -0.63 -7.14 6.73
C MET A 17 -2.01 -7.19 6.04
N PHE A 18 -2.08 -7.68 4.79
CA PHE A 18 -3.34 -7.83 4.06
C PHE A 18 -4.21 -8.98 4.56
N ASN A 19 -3.63 -9.94 5.28
CA ASN A 19 -4.37 -11.06 5.85
C ASN A 19 -5.02 -10.65 7.18
N LYS A 20 -6.27 -10.19 7.11
CA LYS A 20 -7.08 -9.83 8.29
C LYS A 20 -7.10 -10.93 9.35
N GLY A 21 -7.35 -12.17 8.94
CA GLY A 21 -7.43 -13.31 9.86
C GLY A 21 -6.12 -13.62 10.57
N PHE A 22 -4.98 -13.31 9.96
CA PHE A 22 -3.66 -13.40 10.58
C PHE A 22 -3.44 -12.24 11.55
N MET A 23 -3.64 -11.00 11.11
CA MET A 23 -3.39 -9.81 11.93
C MET A 23 -4.28 -9.71 13.18
N ASP A 24 -5.55 -10.11 13.06
CA ASP A 24 -6.49 -10.11 14.19
C ASP A 24 -6.08 -11.11 15.29
N ARG A 25 -5.28 -12.15 14.95
CA ARG A 25 -4.79 -13.16 15.92
C ARG A 25 -3.54 -12.72 16.67
N ILE A 26 -2.86 -11.66 16.23
CA ILE A 26 -1.63 -11.16 16.85
C ILE A 26 -2.02 -10.19 17.95
N SER A 27 -2.44 -10.70 19.11
CA SER A 27 -2.98 -9.86 20.19
C SER A 27 -2.01 -8.77 20.68
N TRP A 28 -0.71 -9.05 20.68
CA TRP A 28 0.30 -8.10 21.14
C TRP A 28 0.34 -6.84 20.27
N ILE A 29 0.09 -6.93 18.96
CA ILE A 29 0.20 -5.75 18.09
C ILE A 29 -0.86 -4.71 18.44
N HIS A 30 -2.05 -5.15 18.84
CA HIS A 30 -3.13 -4.28 19.29
C HIS A 30 -2.85 -3.64 20.65
N ALA A 31 -1.97 -4.23 21.45
CA ALA A 31 -1.58 -3.72 22.77
C ALA A 31 -0.37 -2.77 22.70
N TYR A 32 0.54 -2.99 21.75
CA TYR A 32 1.80 -2.24 21.66
C TYR A 32 1.83 -1.21 20.53
N ASN A 33 0.93 -1.29 19.55
CA ASN A 33 0.86 -0.24 18.54
C ASN A 33 0.23 1.03 19.13
N TYR A 34 0.86 2.17 18.90
CA TYR A 34 0.37 3.45 19.43
C TYR A 34 -0.99 3.83 18.80
N PHE A 35 -1.17 3.54 17.52
CA PHE A 35 -2.44 3.73 16.81
C PHE A 35 -3.19 2.40 16.65
N PRO A 36 -4.54 2.42 16.62
CA PRO A 36 -5.31 1.22 16.32
C PRO A 36 -4.90 0.61 14.98
N VAL A 37 -4.49 -0.65 15.01
CA VAL A 37 -4.06 -1.36 13.79
C VAL A 37 -5.29 -1.63 12.92
N LYS A 38 -5.32 -1.04 11.73
CA LYS A 38 -6.27 -1.41 10.69
C LYS A 38 -5.83 -2.73 10.06
N THR A 39 -6.77 -3.64 9.80
CA THR A 39 -6.47 -4.97 9.24
C THR A 39 -7.23 -5.21 7.93
N GLY A 40 -6.70 -6.11 7.09
CA GLY A 40 -7.27 -6.34 5.75
C GLY A 40 -6.78 -5.33 4.72
N LEU A 41 -7.57 -5.07 3.69
CA LEU A 41 -7.17 -4.16 2.60
C LEU A 41 -7.06 -2.70 3.05
N ASP A 42 -7.76 -2.32 4.13
CA ASP A 42 -7.70 -0.96 4.68
C ASP A 42 -6.49 -0.72 5.59
N CYS A 43 -5.64 -1.74 5.82
CA CYS A 43 -4.49 -1.65 6.75
C CYS A 43 -3.49 -0.57 6.39
N CYS A 44 -3.31 -0.36 5.09
CA CYS A 44 -2.03 0.07 4.57
C CYS A 44 -2.25 1.26 3.66
N SER A 45 -1.51 2.34 3.92
CA SER A 45 -1.56 3.55 3.11
C SER A 45 -1.06 3.28 1.69
N ASP A 46 -1.65 3.95 0.71
CA ASP A 46 -1.11 4.03 -0.65
C ASP A 46 0.29 4.70 -0.69
N HIS A 47 0.64 5.43 0.38
CA HIS A 47 1.95 6.04 0.61
C HIS A 47 2.83 5.22 1.57
N THR A 48 2.66 3.90 1.58
CA THR A 48 3.48 3.00 2.41
C THR A 48 4.98 3.17 2.14
N VAL A 49 5.77 3.28 3.21
CA VAL A 49 7.22 3.50 3.19
C VAL A 49 8.01 2.21 3.37
N SER A 50 7.63 1.35 4.32
CA SER A 50 8.38 0.11 4.57
C SER A 50 7.53 -1.04 5.12
N PHE A 51 8.02 -2.25 4.87
CA PHE A 51 7.54 -3.50 5.46
C PHE A 51 8.73 -4.25 6.08
N HIS A 52 8.53 -4.81 7.26
CA HIS A 52 9.53 -5.69 7.90
C HIS A 52 9.37 -7.16 7.44
N TYR A 53 10.44 -7.95 7.61
CA TYR A 53 10.45 -9.40 7.31
C TYR A 53 10.14 -9.78 5.85
N VAL A 54 10.41 -8.88 4.91
CA VAL A 54 10.33 -9.17 3.48
C VAL A 54 11.54 -10.00 3.07
N ASN A 55 11.32 -11.18 2.49
CA ASN A 55 12.41 -12.03 2.03
C ASN A 55 12.95 -11.59 0.65
N PRO A 56 14.15 -12.05 0.22
CA PRO A 56 14.75 -11.60 -1.04
C PRO A 56 13.86 -11.81 -2.28
N SER A 57 13.13 -12.93 -2.37
CA SER A 57 12.21 -13.19 -3.48
C SER A 57 11.03 -12.22 -3.49
N GLU A 58 10.48 -11.90 -2.32
CA GLU A 58 9.43 -10.87 -2.17
C GLU A 58 9.95 -9.47 -2.54
N MET A 59 11.21 -9.14 -2.22
CA MET A 59 11.82 -7.86 -2.62
C MET A 59 11.87 -7.71 -4.14
N TYR A 60 12.29 -8.74 -4.89
CA TYR A 60 12.29 -8.70 -6.35
C TYR A 60 10.87 -8.57 -6.93
N ALA A 61 9.89 -9.25 -6.33
CA ALA A 61 8.50 -9.11 -6.75
C ALA A 61 7.98 -7.67 -6.52
N LEU A 62 8.27 -7.08 -5.36
CA LEU A 62 7.91 -5.70 -5.06
C LEU A 62 8.60 -4.70 -5.99
N GLU A 63 9.88 -4.89 -6.30
CA GLU A 63 10.61 -4.07 -7.26
C GLU A 63 9.90 -4.07 -8.63
N PHE A 64 9.56 -5.27 -9.12
CA PHE A 64 8.84 -5.39 -10.39
C PHE A 64 7.46 -4.72 -10.32
N LEU A 65 6.67 -5.01 -9.30
CA LEU A 65 5.31 -4.47 -9.18
C LEU A 65 5.27 -2.94 -8.98
N ILE A 66 6.23 -2.40 -8.24
CA ILE A 66 6.25 -0.97 -7.88
C ILE A 66 6.93 -0.14 -8.96
N TYR A 67 8.01 -0.62 -9.58
CA TYR A 67 8.81 0.21 -10.49
C TYR A 67 8.73 -0.20 -11.96
N HIS A 68 8.48 -1.48 -12.26
CA HIS A 68 8.55 -1.99 -13.63
C HIS A 68 7.20 -2.35 -14.25
N LEU A 69 6.21 -2.71 -13.45
CA LEU A 69 4.88 -3.04 -13.93
C LEU A 69 4.21 -1.78 -14.46
N TYR A 70 3.81 -1.83 -15.73
CA TYR A 70 3.09 -0.77 -16.42
C TYR A 70 1.75 -1.31 -16.93
N PRO A 71 0.69 -1.28 -16.09
CA PRO A 71 -0.63 -1.74 -16.50
C PRO A 71 -1.15 -0.86 -17.64
N TYR A 72 -1.59 -1.48 -18.73
CA TYR A 72 -2.20 -0.76 -19.84
C TYR A 72 -3.41 0.05 -19.36
N GLY A 73 -3.48 1.33 -19.74
CA GLY A 73 -4.58 2.22 -19.39
C GLY A 73 -4.44 2.98 -18.06
N ILE A 74 -3.36 2.76 -17.29
CA ILE A 74 -3.09 3.54 -16.07
C ILE A 74 -1.97 4.57 -16.35
N THR A 75 -2.31 5.86 -16.29
CA THR A 75 -1.33 6.94 -16.46
C THR A 75 -0.48 7.10 -15.22
N ARG A 76 0.81 6.81 -15.34
CA ARG A 76 1.78 6.85 -14.23
C ARG A 76 2.66 8.10 -14.26
N ASP A 77 2.89 8.66 -15.44
CA ASP A 77 3.60 9.92 -15.61
C ASP A 77 2.67 11.11 -15.25
N ILE A 78 3.19 12.08 -14.50
CA ILE A 78 2.41 13.24 -14.04
C ILE A 78 1.83 14.00 -15.23
N LYS A 79 2.58 14.16 -16.33
CA LYS A 79 2.09 14.86 -17.52
C LYS A 79 0.99 14.06 -18.22
N GLN A 80 1.15 12.73 -18.28
CA GLN A 80 0.09 11.83 -18.78
C GLN A 80 -1.18 11.92 -17.91
N TYR A 81 -1.03 11.92 -16.58
CA TYR A 81 -2.14 12.05 -15.64
C TYR A 81 -2.87 13.40 -15.80
N GLU A 82 -2.11 14.50 -15.88
CA GLU A 82 -2.68 15.84 -16.08
C GLU A 82 -3.46 15.93 -17.39
N LYS A 83 -2.91 15.39 -18.48
CA LYS A 83 -3.58 15.32 -19.78
C LYS A 83 -4.86 14.49 -19.71
N ALA A 84 -4.82 13.30 -19.09
CA ALA A 84 -6.00 12.46 -18.91
C ALA A 84 -7.08 13.16 -18.05
N ARG A 85 -6.68 13.88 -17.00
CA ARG A 85 -7.57 14.67 -16.14
C ARG A 85 -8.23 15.81 -16.91
N GLN A 86 -7.48 16.53 -17.74
CA GLN A 86 -8.01 17.60 -18.59
C GLN A 86 -9.04 17.06 -19.59
N LEU A 87 -8.71 15.97 -20.29
CA LEU A 87 -9.62 15.32 -21.25
C LEU A 87 -10.94 14.90 -20.59
N ARG A 88 -10.87 14.32 -19.39
CA ARG A 88 -12.06 13.92 -18.62
C ARG A 88 -12.93 15.12 -18.25
N ASN A 89 -12.32 16.24 -17.88
CA ASN A 89 -13.05 17.44 -17.49
C ASN A 89 -13.65 18.19 -18.68
N SER A 90 -13.08 18.07 -19.89
CA SER A 90 -13.63 18.65 -21.13
C SER A 90 -14.78 17.85 -21.75
N GLN A 91 -15.00 16.62 -21.28
CA GLN A 91 -16.11 15.76 -21.73
C GLN A 91 -17.33 15.82 -20.79
N LYS A 92 -17.25 16.61 -19.73
CA LYS A 92 -18.39 17.01 -18.89
C LYS A 92 -18.89 18.38 -19.32
#